data_AF-A0A2H0GUN3-F1
#
_entry.id   AF-A0A2H0GUN3-F1
#
_cell.length_a   1.000
_cell.length_b   1.000
_cell.length_c   1.000
_cell.angle_alpha   90.00
_cell.angle_beta   90.00
_cell.angle_gamma   90.00
#
_symmetry.space_group_name_H-M   'P 1'
#
loop_
_entity.id
_entity.type
_entity.pdbx_description
1 polymer ?
#
loop_
_entity_poly.entity_id
_entity_poly.type
_entity_poly.pdbx_seq_one_letter_code
_entity_poly.pdbx_strand_id
1 'polypeptide(L)' 'ECYLPAGRFTAEFKATVALEAIKELKTVSELAQDYQLVPNQISMWKREFL' A
#
# COMPACT_ATOMS: atom_id res chain seq x y z
N GLU A 1 -12.27 -14.09 -15.04
CA GLU A 1 -11.01 -13.70 -15.68
C GLU A 1 -9.98 -13.34 -14.62
N CYS A 2 -8.74 -13.79 -14.84
CA CYS A 2 -7.47 -13.60 -14.11
C CYS A 2 -7.45 -13.81 -12.57
N TYR A 3 -7.13 -15.03 -12.10
CA TYR A 3 -5.78 -15.52 -11.72
C TYR A 3 -5.22 -14.91 -10.41
N LEU A 4 -5.39 -15.65 -9.31
CA LEU A 4 -4.61 -15.52 -8.08
C LEU A 4 -3.33 -16.37 -8.23
N PRO A 5 -2.16 -15.89 -7.74
CA PRO A 5 -1.77 -16.25 -6.39
C PRO A 5 -1.31 -15.00 -5.59
N ALA A 6 -2.22 -14.47 -4.78
CA ALA A 6 -1.96 -13.38 -3.85
C ALA A 6 -1.17 -13.87 -2.63
N GLY A 7 0.15 -13.89 -2.77
CA GLY A 7 1.05 -13.91 -1.63
C GLY A 7 1.14 -12.53 -0.99
N ARG A 8 0.09 -12.14 -0.25
CA ARG A 8 -0.08 -10.88 0.53
C ARG A 8 -0.47 -9.64 -0.32
N PHE A 9 -1.69 -9.18 -0.09
CA PHE A 9 -2.37 -7.98 -0.63
C PHE A 9 -2.71 -7.99 -2.13
N THR A 10 -3.97 -7.68 -2.46
CA THR A 10 -4.44 -7.54 -3.85
C THR A 10 -3.79 -6.32 -4.51
N ALA A 11 -3.64 -6.35 -5.83
CA ALA A 11 -3.08 -5.21 -6.58
C ALA A 11 -3.88 -3.92 -6.35
N GLU A 12 -5.21 -4.05 -6.27
CA GLU A 12 -6.12 -2.95 -5.95
C GLU A 12 -5.85 -2.36 -4.57
N PHE A 13 -5.66 -3.20 -3.54
CA PHE A 13 -5.33 -2.75 -2.19
C PHE A 13 -3.99 -2.02 -2.13
N LYS A 14 -2.95 -2.55 -2.79
CA LYS A 14 -1.64 -1.87 -2.88
C LYS A 14 -1.77 -0.51 -3.56
N ALA A 15 -2.59 -0.42 -4.61
CA ALA A 15 -2.87 0.83 -5.30
C ALA A 15 -3.57 1.85 -4.39
N THR A 16 -4.59 1.42 -3.64
CA THR A 16 -5.29 2.30 -2.68
C THR A 16 -4.32 2.85 -1.65
N VAL A 17 -3.52 1.98 -1.00
CA VAL A 17 -2.56 2.39 0.04
C VAL A 17 -1.45 3.29 -0.53
N ALA A 18 -0.92 2.98 -1.71
CA ALA A 18 0.08 3.80 -2.37
C ALA A 18 -0.47 5.19 -2.75
N LEU A 19 -1.70 5.25 -3.28
CA LEU A 19 -2.37 6.51 -3.59
C LEU A 19 -2.60 7.35 -2.34
N GLU A 20 -3.03 6.77 -1.22
CA GLU A 20 -3.17 7.50 0.04
C GLU A 20 -1.83 8.03 0.56
N ALA A 21 -0.77 7.23 0.43
CA ALA A 21 0.58 7.64 0.80
C ALA A 21 1.15 8.74 -0.13
N ILE A 22 0.73 8.79 -1.40
CA ILE A 22 1.08 9.85 -2.37
C ILE A 22 0.30 11.13 -2.10
N LYS A 23 -0.97 11.02 -1.69
CA LYS A 23 -1.81 12.19 -1.36
C LYS A 23 -1.36 12.91 -0.08
N GLU A 24 -0.43 12.34 0.68
CA GLU A 24 0.11 12.90 1.94
C GLU A 24 -0.95 13.26 2.98
N LEU A 25 -2.14 12.66 2.88
CA LEU A 25 -3.26 12.91 3.80
C LEU A 25 -3.02 12.29 5.19
N LYS A 26 -2.25 11.21 5.22
CA LYS A 26 -1.81 10.51 6.42
C LYS A 26 -0.33 10.18 6.25
N THR A 27 0.41 10.20 7.34
CA THR A 27 1.81 9.78 7.31
C THR A 27 1.92 8.27 7.06
N VAL A 28 3.05 7.82 6.53
CA VAL A 28 3.32 6.39 6.29
C VAL A 28 3.15 5.56 7.58
N SER A 29 3.48 6.14 8.74
CA SER A 29 3.33 5.51 10.06
C SER A 29 1.86 5.36 10.48
N GLU A 30 1.01 6.34 10.18
CA GLU A 30 -0.43 6.25 10.46
C GLU A 30 -1.10 5.24 9.55
N LEU A 31 -0.80 5.29 8.25
CA LEU A 31 -1.28 4.29 7.28
C LEU A 31 -0.82 2.87 7.66
N ALA A 32 0.40 2.74 8.18
CA ALA A 32 0.90 1.48 8.69
C ALA A 32 0.08 0.96 9.88
N GLN A 33 -0.36 1.83 10.79
CA GLN A 33 -1.24 1.44 11.89
C GLN A 33 -2.66 1.14 11.42
N ASP A 34 -3.27 2.00 10.61
CA ASP A 34 -4.62 1.84 10.04
C ASP A 34 -4.77 0.50 9.30
N TYR A 35 -3.81 0.20 8.42
CA TYR A 35 -3.83 -1.00 7.57
C TYR A 35 -3.08 -2.18 8.18
N GLN A 36 -2.55 -2.06 9.40
CA GLN A 36 -1.71 -3.06 10.07
C GLN A 36 -0.54 -3.54 9.20
N LEU A 37 0.07 -2.60 8.49
CA LEU A 37 1.21 -2.81 7.60
C LEU A 37 2.51 -2.40 8.26
N VAL A 38 3.60 -2.90 7.71
CA VAL A 38 4.92 -2.37 8.06
C VAL A 38 5.14 -1.08 7.26
N PRO A 39 5.56 0.05 7.88
CA PRO A 39 5.80 1.32 7.17
C PRO A 39 6.72 1.16 5.97
N ASN A 40 7.70 0.25 6.08
CA ASN A 40 8.62 -0.09 5.00
C ASN A 40 7.91 -0.66 3.75
N GLN A 41 6.83 -1.44 3.92
CA GLN A 41 6.05 -1.95 2.79
C GLN A 41 5.30 -0.83 2.06
N ILE A 42 4.75 0.12 2.79
CA ILE A 42 4.02 1.26 2.20
C ILE A 42 5.00 2.14 1.42
N SER A 43 6.18 2.43 1.97
CA SER A 43 7.24 3.16 1.26
C SER A 43 7.68 2.44 -0.02
N MET A 44 7.75 1.10 0.01
CA MET A 44 8.06 0.29 -1.17
C MET A 44 6.98 0.45 -2.24
N TRP A 45 5.70 0.28 -1.88
CA TRP A 45 4.59 0.43 -2.84
C TRP A 45 4.46 1.86 -3.36
N LYS A 46 4.72 2.88 -2.53
CA LYS A 46 4.76 4.28 -2.96
C LYS A 46 5.83 4.50 -4.04
N ARG A 47 7.01 3.87 -3.92
CA ARG A 47 8.06 3.92 -4.95
C ARG A 47 7.74 3.08 -6.19
N GLU A 48 7.03 1.98 -6.05
CA GLU A 48 6.59 1.18 -7.21
C GLU A 48 5.49 1.88 -8.03
N PHE A 49 4.76 2.82 -7.41
CA PHE A 49 3.70 3.60 -8.05
C PHE A 49 4.16 4.94 -8.66
N LEU A 50 5.38 5.39 -8.36
CA LEU A 50 6.01 6.60 -8.92
C LEU A 50 7.00 6.23 -10.02
#